data_AF-G0EQU4-F1
#
_entry.id   AF-G0EQU4-F1
#
_cell.length_a   1.000
_cell.length_b   1.000
_cell.length_c   1.000
_cell.angle_alpha   90.00
_cell.angle_beta   90.00
_cell.angle_gamma   90.00
#
_symmetry.space_group_name_H-M   'P 1'
#
loop_
_entity.id
_entity.type
_entity.pdbx_description
1 polymer ?
#
loop_
_entity_poly.entity_id
_entity_poly.type
_entity_poly.pdbx_seq_one_letter_code
_entity_poly.pdbx_strand_id
1 'polypeptide(L)'
;MHKTNNSYNKNNSKNNKNKIDVKKLFSDIGTVANVLGKILTTSKSVVDELQNQNGILYVFDTNALMNDPNLISIPKRNSSYIVPIVVLEELDKLKLDKNRSQKASNAIRTINKSNVRIEKYSEHALPKDFDMRNNDNKILATAMKFSNKNVVIVTDDNNLKNKAKSQNIKYMSSSEFKRSKN
;
A
#
# COMPACT_ATOMS: atom_id res chain seq x y z
N MET A 1 45.76 16.38 -78.39
CA MET A 1 45.06 15.29 -77.66
C MET A 1 46.09 14.19 -77.49
N HIS A 2 46.58 13.77 -76.32
CA HIS A 2 45.91 13.41 -75.08
C HIS A 2 46.86 13.68 -73.88
N LYS A 3 46.29 14.11 -72.75
CA LYS A 3 46.92 13.99 -71.42
C LYS A 3 46.64 12.58 -70.91
N THR A 4 47.66 11.87 -70.43
CA THR A 4 47.47 10.71 -69.55
C THR A 4 48.16 10.95 -68.23
N ASN A 5 47.37 10.68 -67.20
CA ASN A 5 47.56 10.99 -65.80
C ASN A 5 48.04 9.72 -65.08
N ASN A 6 48.98 9.93 -64.15
CA ASN A 6 48.90 9.51 -62.75
C ASN A 6 49.39 8.10 -62.31
N SER A 7 49.96 8.15 -61.10
CA SER A 7 49.93 7.14 -60.03
C SER A 7 51.01 6.05 -59.96
N TYR A 8 52.09 6.34 -59.25
CA TYR A 8 52.68 5.38 -58.31
C TYR A 8 52.26 5.76 -56.89
N ASN A 9 51.27 5.05 -56.39
CA ASN A 9 50.66 5.20 -55.07
C ASN A 9 51.56 4.56 -54.01
N LYS A 10 51.87 5.31 -52.96
CA LYS A 10 52.71 4.91 -51.83
C LYS A 10 51.87 4.01 -50.91
N ASN A 11 52.26 2.74 -50.83
CA ASN A 11 51.74 1.81 -49.83
C ASN A 11 51.93 2.38 -48.43
N ASN A 12 50.82 2.71 -47.76
CA ASN A 12 50.78 2.85 -46.30
C ASN A 12 49.70 1.90 -45.78
N SER A 13 50.19 0.79 -45.22
CA SER A 13 49.45 -0.16 -44.42
C SER A 13 48.62 0.57 -43.35
N LYS A 14 47.30 0.57 -43.52
CA LYS A 14 46.37 0.89 -42.44
C LYS A 14 46.00 -0.40 -41.73
N ASN A 15 46.76 -0.70 -40.68
CA ASN A 15 46.37 -1.58 -39.58
C ASN A 15 45.05 -1.07 -38.99
N ASN A 16 43.91 -1.61 -39.43
CA ASN A 16 42.62 -1.28 -38.85
C ASN A 16 42.42 -2.12 -37.57
N LYS A 17 42.90 -1.57 -36.46
CA LYS A 17 42.63 -2.08 -35.11
C LYS A 17 41.15 -1.89 -34.82
N ASN A 18 40.36 -2.97 -34.85
CA ASN A 18 39.07 -3.02 -34.17
C ASN A 18 39.32 -2.92 -32.65
N LYS A 19 39.54 -1.70 -32.15
CA LYS A 19 39.69 -1.44 -30.72
C LYS A 19 38.29 -1.33 -30.13
N ILE A 20 37.89 -2.35 -29.37
CA ILE A 20 36.60 -2.36 -28.66
C ILE A 20 36.55 -1.13 -27.75
N ASP A 21 35.51 -0.31 -27.89
CA ASP A 21 35.26 0.81 -26.99
C ASP A 21 34.64 0.29 -25.70
N VAL A 22 35.53 -0.02 -24.75
CA VAL A 22 35.18 -0.54 -23.43
C VAL A 22 34.26 0.42 -22.67
N LYS A 23 34.38 1.75 -22.88
CA LYS A 23 33.50 2.73 -22.21
C LYS A 23 32.08 2.65 -22.73
N LYS A 24 31.92 2.51 -24.05
CA LYS A 24 30.61 2.31 -24.68
C LYS A 24 29.96 1.02 -24.15
N LEU A 25 30.72 -0.07 -24.07
CA LEU A 25 30.23 -1.34 -23.54
C LEU A 25 29.73 -1.21 -22.08
N PHE A 26 30.46 -0.52 -21.21
CA PHE A 26 30.01 -0.26 -19.83
C PHE A 26 28.74 0.59 -19.77
N SER A 27 28.62 1.62 -20.62
CA SER A 27 27.42 2.45 -20.72
C SER A 27 26.18 1.65 -21.16
N ASP A 28 26.36 0.78 -22.15
CA ASP A 28 25.30 -0.07 -22.69
C ASP A 28 24.82 -1.07 -21.61
N ILE A 29 25.75 -1.68 -20.85
CA ILE A 29 25.43 -2.56 -19.71
C ILE A 29 24.65 -1.81 -18.62
N GLY A 30 25.06 -0.59 -18.27
CA GLY A 30 24.35 0.23 -17.28
C GLY A 30 22.93 0.57 -17.71
N THR A 31 22.73 0.83 -19.01
CA THR A 31 21.40 1.08 -19.59
C THR A 31 20.50 -0.15 -19.49
N VAL A 32 21.01 -1.33 -19.85
CA VAL A 32 20.27 -2.61 -19.74
C VAL A 32 19.92 -2.91 -18.28
N ALA A 33 20.86 -2.74 -17.35
CA ALA A 33 20.63 -2.95 -15.92
C ALA A 33 19.49 -2.06 -15.37
N ASN A 34 19.45 -0.79 -15.78
CA ASN A 34 18.38 0.13 -15.39
C ASN A 34 17.01 -0.29 -15.94
N VAL A 35 16.94 -0.72 -17.20
CA VAL A 35 15.70 -1.23 -17.80
C VAL A 35 15.22 -2.48 -17.08
N LEU A 36 16.12 -3.44 -16.81
CA LEU A 36 15.82 -4.65 -16.05
C LEU A 36 15.30 -4.32 -14.64
N GLY A 37 15.96 -3.38 -13.94
CA GLY A 37 15.53 -2.91 -12.63
C GLY A 37 14.10 -2.33 -12.64
N LYS A 38 13.76 -1.51 -13.63
CA LYS A 38 12.41 -0.95 -13.81
C LYS A 38 11.36 -2.01 -14.14
N ILE A 39 11.70 -3.00 -14.97
CA ILE A 39 10.80 -4.12 -15.29
C ILE A 39 10.53 -4.94 -14.02
N LEU A 40 11.58 -5.30 -13.27
CA LEU A 40 11.46 -6.06 -12.02
C LEU A 40 10.56 -5.34 -11.00
N THR A 41 10.74 -4.03 -10.80
CA THR A 41 9.90 -3.25 -9.86
C THR A 41 8.45 -3.13 -10.32
N THR A 42 8.23 -2.90 -11.61
CA THR A 42 6.89 -2.84 -12.20
C THR A 42 6.18 -4.19 -12.09
N SER A 43 6.85 -5.28 -12.46
CA SER A 43 6.30 -6.64 -12.36
C SER A 43 5.97 -7.03 -10.93
N LYS A 44 6.83 -6.68 -9.96
CA LYS A 44 6.55 -6.91 -8.54
C LYS A 44 5.29 -6.16 -8.09
N SER A 45 5.15 -4.89 -8.50
CA SER A 45 3.97 -4.09 -8.17
C SER A 45 2.69 -4.68 -8.77
N VAL A 46 2.75 -5.15 -10.03
CA VAL A 46 1.62 -5.82 -10.70
C VAL A 46 1.27 -7.15 -10.03
N VAL A 47 2.26 -7.96 -9.66
CA VAL A 47 2.03 -9.23 -8.95
C VAL A 47 1.43 -8.98 -7.56
N ASP A 48 1.96 -8.01 -6.81
CA ASP A 48 1.43 -7.61 -5.50
C ASP A 48 0.00 -7.07 -5.63
N GLU A 49 -0.30 -6.33 -6.69
CA GLU A 49 -1.64 -5.82 -6.96
C GLU A 49 -2.62 -6.93 -7.32
N LEU A 50 -2.24 -7.87 -8.20
CA LEU A 50 -3.04 -9.05 -8.57
C LEU A 50 -3.28 -9.99 -7.38
N GLN A 51 -2.29 -10.20 -6.51
CA GLN A 51 -2.47 -10.96 -5.27
C GLN A 51 -3.40 -10.23 -4.30
N ASN A 52 -3.27 -8.92 -4.18
CA ASN A 52 -4.12 -8.09 -3.32
C ASN A 52 -5.53 -7.85 -3.89
N GLN A 53 -5.83 -8.20 -5.14
CA GLN A 53 -7.17 -8.09 -5.73
C GLN A 53 -8.12 -9.16 -5.17
N ASN A 54 -7.60 -10.30 -4.71
CA ASN A 54 -8.41 -11.38 -4.15
C ASN A 54 -8.45 -11.39 -2.61
N GLY A 55 -7.68 -10.50 -1.96
CA GLY A 55 -7.56 -10.47 -0.51
C GLY A 55 -8.62 -9.63 0.19
N ILE A 56 -8.92 -9.97 1.45
CA ILE A 56 -9.84 -9.18 2.29
C ILE A 56 -9.06 -8.06 2.98
N LEU A 57 -9.57 -6.84 2.88
CA LEU A 57 -9.00 -5.68 3.56
C LEU A 57 -9.83 -5.35 4.80
N TYR A 58 -9.28 -5.59 5.98
CA TYR A 58 -9.97 -5.27 7.23
C TYR A 58 -9.57 -3.88 7.72
N VAL A 59 -10.56 -3.01 7.92
CA VAL A 59 -10.37 -1.67 8.47
C VAL A 59 -10.86 -1.67 9.91
N PHE A 60 -9.97 -1.40 10.85
CA PHE A 60 -10.28 -1.47 12.28
C PHE A 60 -10.73 -0.12 12.85
N ASP A 61 -11.76 -0.17 13.69
CA ASP A 61 -12.28 0.96 14.47
C ASP A 61 -11.61 1.04 15.87
N THR A 62 -11.53 2.23 16.44
CA THR A 62 -11.02 2.51 17.79
C THR A 62 -11.73 1.67 18.84
N ASN A 63 -13.06 1.60 18.79
CA ASN A 63 -13.83 0.84 19.79
C ASN A 63 -13.50 -0.66 19.75
N ALA A 64 -13.35 -1.23 18.55
CA ALA A 64 -12.95 -2.64 18.40
C ALA A 64 -11.56 -2.90 19.01
N LEU A 65 -10.57 -2.03 18.73
CA LEU A 65 -9.22 -2.16 19.26
C LEU A 65 -9.11 -1.87 20.76
N MET A 66 -9.97 -0.98 21.28
CA MET A 66 -10.06 -0.73 22.72
C MET A 66 -10.68 -1.91 23.47
N ASN A 67 -11.61 -2.63 22.84
CA ASN A 67 -12.21 -3.83 23.39
C ASN A 67 -11.22 -5.00 23.38
N ASP A 68 -10.55 -5.23 22.26
CA ASP A 68 -9.49 -6.23 22.15
C ASP A 68 -8.38 -5.79 21.18
N PRO A 69 -7.23 -5.32 21.71
CA PRO A 69 -6.05 -5.01 20.91
C PRO A 69 -5.56 -6.15 20.04
N ASN A 70 -5.80 -7.41 20.41
CA ASN A 70 -5.23 -8.56 19.72
C ASN A 70 -5.94 -8.88 18.40
N LEU A 71 -7.06 -8.22 18.09
CA LEU A 71 -7.78 -8.40 16.82
C LEU A 71 -6.84 -8.28 15.62
N ILE A 72 -5.98 -7.26 15.60
CA ILE A 72 -5.02 -7.02 14.50
C ILE A 72 -3.84 -8.01 14.46
N SER A 73 -3.68 -8.83 15.49
CA SER A 73 -2.65 -9.87 15.54
C SER A 73 -3.20 -11.25 15.17
N ILE A 74 -4.51 -11.41 15.03
CA ILE A 74 -5.12 -12.65 14.56
C ILE A 74 -4.71 -12.83 13.10
N PRO A 75 -4.03 -13.90 12.69
CA PRO A 75 -3.69 -14.12 11.30
C PRO A 75 -4.93 -14.54 10.50
N LYS A 76 -5.19 -13.87 9.37
CA LYS A 76 -6.21 -14.24 8.38
C LYS A 76 -5.55 -14.52 7.05
N ARG A 77 -5.96 -15.60 6.38
CA ARG A 77 -5.45 -15.93 5.04
C ARG A 77 -5.82 -14.86 4.03
N ASN A 78 -4.89 -14.57 3.13
CA ASN A 78 -5.08 -13.62 2.03
C ASN A 78 -5.76 -12.32 2.49
N SER A 79 -5.25 -11.73 3.56
CA SER A 79 -5.89 -10.58 4.20
C SER A 79 -4.86 -9.52 4.56
N SER A 80 -5.28 -8.27 4.51
CA SER A 80 -4.49 -7.11 4.89
C SER A 80 -5.24 -6.29 5.92
N TYR A 81 -4.51 -5.70 6.86
CA TYR A 81 -5.09 -4.94 7.96
C TYR A 81 -4.75 -3.46 7.83
N ILE A 82 -5.79 -2.64 7.94
CA ILE A 82 -5.69 -1.19 7.93
C ILE A 82 -6.15 -0.64 9.27
N VAL A 83 -5.35 0.26 9.81
CA VAL A 83 -5.75 1.16 10.89
C VAL A 83 -5.84 2.57 10.32
N PRO A 84 -7.03 3.19 10.29
CA PRO A 84 -7.17 4.59 9.91
C PRO A 84 -6.32 5.51 10.80
N ILE A 85 -5.73 6.56 10.24
CA ILE A 85 -4.93 7.52 11.02
C ILE A 85 -5.74 8.16 12.16
N VAL A 86 -7.03 8.41 11.93
CA VAL A 86 -7.95 8.93 12.95
C VAL A 86 -8.08 8.00 14.16
N VAL A 87 -7.99 6.68 13.96
CA VAL A 87 -8.03 5.70 15.05
C VAL A 87 -6.79 5.82 15.92
N LEU A 88 -5.61 6.05 15.33
CA LEU A 88 -4.41 6.35 16.11
C LEU A 88 -4.55 7.64 16.91
N GLU A 89 -5.06 8.70 16.29
CA GLU A 89 -5.30 9.99 16.97
C GLU A 89 -6.26 9.85 18.15
N GLU A 90 -7.32 9.04 18.00
CA GLU A 90 -8.25 8.75 19.08
C GLU A 90 -7.60 7.95 20.20
N LEU A 91 -6.85 6.89 19.86
CA LEU A 91 -6.12 6.10 20.86
C LEU A 91 -5.12 6.96 21.64
N ASP A 92 -4.41 7.88 20.98
CA ASP A 92 -3.49 8.79 21.66
C ASP A 92 -4.21 9.73 22.62
N LYS A 93 -5.37 10.28 22.24
CA LYS A 93 -6.20 11.09 23.15
C LYS A 93 -6.67 10.27 24.35
N LEU A 94 -7.03 9.01 24.14
CA LEU A 94 -7.49 8.10 25.20
C LEU A 94 -6.39 7.72 26.20
N LYS A 95 -5.11 7.93 25.87
CA LYS A 95 -4.00 7.76 26.83
C LYS A 95 -4.03 8.76 27.98
N LEU A 96 -4.74 9.88 27.81
CA LEU A 96 -4.90 10.91 28.83
C LEU A 96 -6.04 10.59 29.81
N ASP A 97 -6.93 9.65 29.46
CA ASP A 97 -8.03 9.20 30.31
C ASP A 97 -7.55 8.13 31.30
N LYS A 98 -7.65 8.40 32.61
CA LYS A 98 -7.18 7.50 33.68
C LYS A 98 -7.74 6.07 33.58
N ASN A 99 -8.99 5.91 33.12
CA ASN A 99 -9.65 4.61 33.07
C ASN A 99 -9.38 3.87 31.76
N ARG A 100 -9.07 4.59 30.69
CA ARG A 100 -8.90 4.04 29.34
C ARG A 100 -7.44 3.97 28.89
N SER A 101 -6.54 4.67 29.57
CA SER A 101 -5.13 4.84 29.18
C SER A 101 -4.39 3.52 29.00
N GLN A 102 -4.60 2.56 29.90
CA GLN A 102 -3.94 1.25 29.80
C GLN A 102 -4.39 0.49 28.55
N LYS A 103 -5.70 0.49 28.25
CA LYS A 103 -6.26 -0.18 27.06
C LYS A 103 -5.77 0.49 25.77
N ALA A 104 -5.76 1.83 25.73
CA ALA A 104 -5.27 2.59 24.59
C ALA A 104 -3.76 2.36 24.34
N SER A 105 -2.96 2.38 25.41
CA SER A 105 -1.52 2.09 25.34
C SER A 105 -1.24 0.67 24.84
N ASN A 106 -2.04 -0.30 25.29
CA ASN A 106 -1.96 -1.68 24.81
C ASN A 106 -2.32 -1.78 23.32
N ALA A 107 -3.40 -1.12 22.87
CA ALA A 107 -3.78 -1.06 21.46
C ALA A 107 -2.67 -0.51 20.58
N ILE A 108 -2.10 0.65 20.92
CA ILE A 108 -0.99 1.26 20.18
C ILE A 108 0.24 0.35 20.17
N ARG A 109 0.58 -0.27 21.30
CA ARG A 109 1.69 -1.23 21.38
C ARG A 109 1.46 -2.43 20.45
N THR A 110 0.24 -2.96 20.38
CA THR A 110 -0.07 -4.09 19.50
C THR A 110 -0.03 -3.66 18.02
N ILE A 111 -0.50 -2.45 17.70
CA ILE A 111 -0.41 -1.87 16.36
C ILE A 111 1.06 -1.80 15.91
N ASN A 112 1.94 -1.26 16.75
CA ASN A 112 3.36 -1.10 16.44
C ASN A 112 4.11 -2.43 16.27
N LYS A 113 3.58 -3.53 16.81
CA LYS A 113 4.17 -4.88 16.71
C LYS A 113 3.56 -5.72 15.59
N SER A 114 2.43 -5.30 15.02
CA SER A 114 1.69 -6.07 14.04
C SER A 114 1.98 -5.56 12.63
N ASN A 115 1.90 -6.43 11.63
CA ASN A 115 1.99 -6.03 10.23
C ASN A 115 0.68 -5.39 9.78
N VAL A 116 0.49 -4.12 10.12
CA VAL A 116 -0.69 -3.33 9.77
C VAL A 116 -0.30 -2.08 9.00
N ARG A 117 -1.17 -1.68 8.09
CA ARG A 117 -0.98 -0.48 7.29
C ARG A 117 -1.74 0.68 7.92
N ILE A 118 -1.04 1.76 8.25
CA ILE A 118 -1.69 2.99 8.71
C ILE A 118 -2.13 3.78 7.48
N GLU A 119 -3.42 4.11 7.38
CA GLU A 119 -3.97 4.80 6.21
C GLU A 119 -4.66 6.12 6.55
N LYS A 120 -4.40 7.14 5.74
CA LYS A 120 -5.16 8.38 5.75
C LYS A 120 -6.49 8.19 5.04
N TYR A 121 -7.54 8.81 5.57
CA TYR A 121 -8.84 8.90 4.91
C TYR A 121 -8.75 9.79 3.67
N SER A 122 -9.66 9.56 2.71
CA SER A 122 -9.84 10.44 1.56
C SER A 122 -11.11 11.27 1.76
N GLU A 123 -10.97 12.59 1.84
CA GLU A 123 -12.10 13.50 2.04
C GLU A 123 -13.14 13.43 0.92
N HIS A 124 -12.74 12.98 -0.27
CA HIS A 124 -13.58 12.88 -1.45
C HIS A 124 -14.16 11.49 -1.66
N ALA A 125 -13.87 10.53 -0.76
CA ALA A 125 -14.36 9.15 -0.89
C ALA A 125 -15.80 8.98 -0.39
N LEU A 126 -16.34 9.95 0.35
CA LEU A 126 -17.72 9.94 0.83
C LEU A 126 -18.59 11.00 0.15
N PRO A 127 -19.91 10.78 0.05
CA PRO A 127 -20.85 11.81 -0.36
C PRO A 127 -20.77 13.05 0.54
N LYS A 128 -21.11 14.22 -0.01
CA LYS A 128 -21.03 15.52 0.70
C LYS A 128 -21.90 15.61 1.95
N ASP A 129 -22.91 14.75 2.07
CA ASP A 129 -23.81 14.70 3.23
C ASP A 129 -23.12 14.13 4.50
N PHE A 130 -21.93 13.55 4.36
CA PHE A 130 -21.14 13.05 5.50
C PHE A 130 -20.26 14.16 6.09
N ASP A 131 -20.49 14.50 7.36
CA ASP A 131 -19.65 15.45 8.08
C ASP A 131 -18.27 14.86 8.41
N MET A 132 -17.22 15.36 7.76
CA MET A 132 -15.84 14.91 7.96
C MET A 132 -15.21 15.35 9.30
N ARG A 133 -15.93 16.10 10.16
CA ARG A 133 -15.52 16.33 11.56
C ARG A 133 -15.77 15.10 12.44
N ASN A 134 -16.72 14.24 12.06
CA ASN A 134 -17.01 13.01 12.77
C ASN A 134 -15.94 11.94 12.44
N ASN A 135 -15.37 11.32 13.47
CA ASN A 135 -14.30 10.36 13.30
C ASN A 135 -14.79 9.02 12.70
N ASP A 136 -16.00 8.56 12.98
CA ASP A 136 -16.58 7.39 12.30
C ASP A 136 -16.65 7.61 10.78
N ASN A 137 -16.99 8.83 10.34
CA ASN A 137 -17.04 9.18 8.92
C ASN A 137 -15.63 9.15 8.31
N LYS A 138 -14.58 9.54 9.05
CA LYS A 138 -13.18 9.39 8.61
C LYS A 138 -12.77 7.91 8.51
N ILE A 139 -13.23 7.05 9.43
CA ILE A 139 -13.00 5.60 9.36
C ILE A 139 -13.67 5.02 8.11
N LEU A 140 -14.94 5.37 7.88
CA LEU A 140 -15.68 4.95 6.70
C LEU A 140 -15.05 5.46 5.40
N ALA A 141 -14.59 6.71 5.37
CA ALA A 141 -13.88 7.29 4.22
C ALA A 141 -12.55 6.56 3.93
N THR A 142 -11.86 6.09 4.97
CA THR A 142 -10.68 5.22 4.80
C THR A 142 -11.05 3.91 4.13
N ALA A 143 -12.17 3.28 4.52
CA ALA A 143 -12.65 2.06 3.88
C ALA A 143 -13.08 2.30 2.43
N MET A 144 -13.82 3.38 2.16
CA MET A 144 -14.32 3.75 0.84
C MET A 144 -13.22 4.04 -0.18
N LYS A 145 -12.06 4.51 0.26
CA LYS A 145 -10.85 4.66 -0.58
C LYS A 145 -10.46 3.35 -1.30
N PHE A 146 -10.82 2.20 -0.72
CA PHE A 146 -10.55 0.88 -1.25
C PHE A 146 -11.82 0.14 -1.68
N SER A 147 -12.92 0.86 -1.96
CA SER A 147 -14.22 0.28 -2.32
C SER A 147 -14.19 -0.63 -3.56
N ASN A 148 -13.16 -0.53 -4.40
CA ASN A 148 -12.90 -1.44 -5.51
C ASN A 148 -12.27 -2.80 -5.08
N LYS A 149 -11.99 -2.98 -3.78
CA LYS A 149 -11.48 -4.21 -3.17
C LYS A 149 -12.52 -4.82 -2.24
N ASN A 150 -12.25 -6.03 -1.75
CA ASN A 150 -13.09 -6.68 -0.74
C ASN A 150 -12.80 -6.10 0.66
N VAL A 151 -13.38 -4.95 0.98
CA VAL A 151 -13.18 -4.24 2.25
C VAL A 151 -14.23 -4.66 3.28
N VAL A 152 -13.78 -4.89 4.52
CA VAL A 152 -14.64 -5.17 5.67
C VAL A 152 -14.25 -4.25 6.83
N ILE A 153 -15.19 -3.46 7.34
CA ILE A 153 -14.99 -2.68 8.57
C ILE A 153 -15.20 -3.59 9.79
N VAL A 154 -14.24 -3.62 10.71
CA VAL A 154 -14.36 -4.32 11.99
C VAL A 154 -14.75 -3.32 13.06
N THR A 155 -16.01 -3.35 13.47
CA THR A 155 -16.58 -2.43 14.47
C THR A 155 -17.71 -3.08 15.24
N ASP A 156 -17.82 -2.76 16.53
CA ASP A 156 -18.96 -3.16 17.36
C ASP A 156 -20.06 -2.08 17.38
N ASP A 157 -19.80 -0.87 16.86
CA ASP A 157 -20.72 0.26 16.88
C ASP A 157 -21.85 0.14 15.85
N ASN A 158 -23.10 0.25 16.28
CA ASN A 158 -24.26 0.09 15.39
C ASN A 158 -24.44 1.25 14.42
N ASN A 159 -24.08 2.48 14.79
CA ASN A 159 -24.16 3.63 13.91
C ASN A 159 -23.14 3.52 12.78
N LEU A 160 -21.90 3.11 13.07
CA LEU A 160 -20.89 2.88 12.03
C LEU A 160 -21.28 1.70 11.11
N LYS A 161 -21.88 0.62 11.64
CA LYS A 161 -22.45 -0.46 10.81
C LYS A 161 -23.55 0.04 9.87
N ASN A 162 -24.46 0.87 10.36
CA ASN A 162 -25.53 1.46 9.55
C ASN A 162 -24.97 2.37 8.44
N LYS A 163 -23.97 3.19 8.77
CA LYS A 163 -23.27 4.03 7.78
C LYS A 163 -22.55 3.17 6.73
N ALA A 164 -21.82 2.13 7.14
CA ALA A 164 -21.16 1.19 6.23
C ALA A 164 -22.16 0.52 5.29
N LYS A 165 -23.29 0.05 5.83
CA LYS A 165 -24.40 -0.52 5.06
C LYS A 165 -24.94 0.46 4.02
N SER A 166 -25.13 1.73 4.38
CA SER A 166 -25.61 2.77 3.45
C SER A 166 -24.66 3.03 2.28
N GLN A 167 -23.37 2.75 2.46
CA GLN A 167 -22.32 2.93 1.45
C GLN A 167 -21.92 1.61 0.76
N ASN A 168 -22.69 0.53 0.93
CA ASN A 168 -22.39 -0.81 0.41
C ASN A 168 -21.01 -1.36 0.83
N ILE A 169 -20.51 -0.97 2.00
CA ILE A 169 -19.28 -1.52 2.59
C ILE A 169 -19.65 -2.63 3.56
N LYS A 170 -18.97 -3.78 3.45
CA LYS A 170 -19.15 -4.91 4.37
C LYS A 170 -18.64 -4.52 5.76
N TYR A 171 -19.27 -5.07 6.79
CA TYR A 171 -18.86 -4.87 8.16
C TYR A 171 -19.00 -6.17 8.95
N MET A 172 -18.28 -6.25 10.06
CA MET A 172 -18.44 -7.32 11.05
C MET A 172 -18.06 -6.82 12.44
N SER A 173 -18.63 -7.44 13.48
CA SER A 173 -18.26 -7.21 14.87
C SER A 173 -16.88 -7.80 15.20
N SER A 174 -16.29 -7.32 16.29
CA SER A 174 -15.05 -7.89 16.84
C SER A 174 -15.21 -9.38 17.15
N SER A 175 -16.39 -9.78 17.62
CA SER A 175 -16.70 -11.18 17.93
C SER A 175 -16.81 -12.05 16.66
N GLU A 176 -17.45 -11.54 15.60
CA GLU A 176 -17.51 -12.24 14.31
C GLU A 176 -16.13 -12.33 13.66
N PHE A 177 -15.32 -11.26 13.74
CA PHE A 177 -13.95 -11.27 13.24
C PHE A 177 -13.11 -12.34 13.93
N LYS A 178 -13.23 -12.51 15.26
CA LYS A 178 -12.53 -13.58 15.99
C LYS A 178 -12.98 -14.97 15.55
N ARG A 179 -14.29 -15.16 15.35
CA ARG A 179 -14.88 -16.46 15.01
C ARG A 179 -14.73 -16.84 13.55
N SER A 180 -14.59 -15.86 12.64
CA SER A 180 -14.45 -16.17 11.22
C SER A 180 -13.23 -17.06 11.01
N LYS A 181 -13.44 -18.28 10.51
CA LYS A 181 -12.32 -19.16 10.19
C LYS A 181 -11.69 -18.73 8.88
N ASN A 182 -10.38 -19.02 8.77
CA ASN A 182 -9.55 -18.85 7.59
C ASN A 182 -10.13 -19.50 6.33
#